data_AF-A0A9N9W7I0-F1
#
_entry.id   AF-A0A9N9W7I0-F1
#
_cell.length_a   1.000
_cell.length_b   1.000
_cell.length_c   1.000
_cell.angle_alpha   90.00
_cell.angle_beta   90.00
_cell.angle_gamma   90.00
#
_symmetry.space_group_name_H-M   'P 1'
#
loop_
_entity.id
_entity.type
_entity.pdbx_description
1 polymer ?
#
loop_
_entity_poly.entity_id
_entity_poly.type
_entity_poly.pdbx_seq_one_letter_code
_entity_poly.pdbx_strand_id
1 'polypeptide(L)'
;MNRNLYPCAVCGNRVGGREHPEHDEATLWLCRFRGVYHHNEEGYILTGVCFSTEPEEEQFGAPPADNSVWTDEGYGIETEHGIFNIVTSRSKDGWHGFLVHEACWSLLSTYCQPESIPLERLHEVCSSIHINGTILNWVPPAAEDVIGLETAFHNPLRASEARNLLNQEPESPRLIADIPNPQKSAGNRLDQLPQELVDMIAKELPTQDFLNARLATRSFWPMFHSQSFWFSRFIAGGERSWLFEALDAHENVDWRSLCRKTNESRLTLGLRNRKRIWGIIAELAPFLLRSSQEPSSQPSLLEAGGLE
;
A
#
# COMPACT_ATOMS: atom_id res chain seq x y z
N MET A 1 -16.13 -20.58 20.94
CA MET A 1 -16.92 -20.09 19.80
C MET A 1 -15.97 -19.37 18.86
N ASN A 2 -15.77 -19.93 17.66
CA ASN A 2 -14.98 -19.29 16.61
C ASN A 2 -15.77 -18.06 16.14
N ARG A 3 -15.29 -16.86 16.46
CA ARG A 3 -15.91 -15.62 15.96
C ARG A 3 -15.44 -15.45 14.52
N ASN A 4 -16.36 -15.43 13.56
CA ASN A 4 -16.02 -15.13 12.17
C ASN A 4 -15.59 -13.66 12.12
N LEU A 5 -14.29 -13.43 11.93
CA LEU A 5 -13.73 -12.09 11.71
C LEU A 5 -13.63 -11.89 10.21
N TYR A 6 -14.21 -10.81 9.69
CA TYR A 6 -14.10 -10.42 8.28
C TYR A 6 -12.90 -9.48 8.11
N PRO A 7 -11.77 -9.91 7.50
CA PRO A 7 -10.60 -9.06 7.39
C PRO A 7 -10.58 -8.37 6.02
N CYS A 8 -9.96 -7.19 5.98
CA CYS A 8 -9.71 -6.43 4.78
C CYS A 8 -8.72 -7.19 3.89
N ALA A 9 -9.07 -7.38 2.62
CA ALA A 9 -8.27 -8.12 1.65
C ALA A 9 -6.91 -7.47 1.34
N VAL A 10 -6.78 -6.17 1.60
CA VAL A 10 -5.53 -5.41 1.38
C VAL A 10 -4.66 -5.41 2.63
N CYS A 11 -5.15 -4.93 3.77
CA CYS A 11 -4.30 -4.72 4.95
C CYS A 11 -4.31 -5.86 5.97
N GLY A 12 -5.21 -6.83 5.82
CA GLY A 12 -5.40 -7.97 6.71
C GLY A 12 -6.10 -7.66 8.04
N ASN A 13 -6.31 -6.39 8.38
CA ASN A 13 -7.01 -6.01 9.61
C ASN A 13 -8.50 -6.30 9.51
N ARG A 14 -9.12 -6.51 10.67
CA ARG A 14 -10.56 -6.68 10.78
C ARG A 14 -11.33 -5.46 10.28
N VAL A 15 -12.43 -5.71 9.60
CA VAL A 15 -13.46 -4.71 9.30
C VAL A 15 -14.50 -4.69 10.41
N GLY A 16 -14.83 -3.49 10.88
CA GLY A 16 -15.67 -3.27 12.05
C GLY A 16 -14.88 -3.36 13.37
N GLY A 17 -15.19 -2.47 14.31
CA GLY A 17 -14.49 -2.34 15.58
C GLY A 17 -15.00 -3.28 16.67
N ARG A 18 -14.09 -3.78 17.51
CA ARG A 18 -14.43 -4.08 18.92
C ARG A 18 -14.29 -2.78 19.70
N GLU A 19 -15.18 -2.58 20.68
CA GLU A 19 -15.07 -1.72 21.87
C GLU A 19 -13.66 -1.14 22.10
N HIS A 20 -13.28 -0.08 21.37
CA HIS A 20 -12.29 0.85 21.89
C HIS A 20 -13.11 1.95 22.57
N PRO A 21 -12.98 2.16 23.89
CA PRO A 21 -13.91 2.98 24.69
C PRO A 21 -13.90 4.46 24.32
N GLU A 22 -13.07 4.87 23.37
CA GLU A 22 -12.96 6.23 22.88
C GLU A 22 -13.12 6.17 21.36
N HIS A 23 -14.26 6.66 20.87
CA HIS A 23 -14.55 6.85 19.45
C HIS A 23 -13.63 7.94 18.86
N ASP A 24 -12.32 7.71 18.86
CA ASP A 24 -11.37 8.57 18.15
C ASP A 24 -11.55 8.35 16.64
N GLU A 25 -11.64 9.44 15.91
CA GLU A 25 -11.60 9.47 14.45
C GLU A 25 -10.41 8.66 13.89
N ALA A 26 -9.33 8.57 14.67
CA ALA A 26 -8.16 7.75 14.35
C ALA A 26 -8.44 6.26 14.15
N THR A 27 -9.49 5.69 14.77
CA THR A 27 -9.83 4.25 14.70
C THR A 27 -11.14 3.99 13.95
N LEU A 28 -12.01 5.00 13.79
CA LEU A 28 -13.28 4.89 13.03
C LEU A 28 -13.09 4.47 11.57
N TRP A 29 -11.90 4.66 11.00
CA TRP A 29 -11.59 4.20 9.64
C TRP A 29 -11.73 2.68 9.48
N LEU A 30 -11.55 1.89 10.56
CA LEU A 30 -11.72 0.43 10.54
C LEU A 30 -13.18 0.01 10.32
N CYS A 31 -14.11 0.90 10.65
CA CYS A 31 -15.55 0.70 10.46
C CYS A 31 -16.01 1.13 9.06
N ARG A 32 -15.17 1.82 8.28
CA ARG A 32 -15.49 2.28 6.92
C ARG A 32 -14.88 1.35 5.88
N PHE A 33 -15.70 0.77 5.01
CA PHE A 33 -15.26 -0.23 4.05
C PHE A 33 -16.11 -0.24 2.78
N ARG A 34 -15.63 -0.96 1.78
CA ARG A 34 -16.33 -1.30 0.54
C ARG A 34 -16.33 -2.81 0.36
N GLY A 35 -17.35 -3.32 -0.30
CA GLY A 35 -17.38 -4.67 -0.83
C GLY A 35 -16.94 -4.71 -2.29
N VAL A 36 -16.19 -5.74 -2.65
CA VAL A 36 -15.97 -6.13 -4.05
C VAL A 36 -16.58 -7.52 -4.22
N TYR A 37 -17.53 -7.67 -5.12
CA TYR A 37 -18.25 -8.93 -5.29
C TYR A 37 -18.60 -9.19 -6.76
N HIS A 38 -18.89 -10.45 -7.06
CA HIS A 38 -19.39 -10.86 -8.37
C HIS A 38 -20.92 -10.98 -8.36
N HIS A 39 -21.58 -10.34 -9.30
CA HIS A 39 -23.01 -10.41 -9.59
C HIS A 39 -23.23 -11.11 -10.94
N ASN A 40 -24.09 -12.14 -10.96
CA ASN A 40 -24.23 -13.03 -12.13
C ASN A 40 -24.56 -12.31 -13.46
N GLU A 41 -25.25 -11.17 -13.42
CA GLU A 41 -25.65 -10.42 -14.62
C GLU A 41 -24.76 -9.20 -14.91
N GLU A 42 -24.13 -8.63 -13.87
CA GLU A 42 -23.42 -7.34 -13.95
C GLU A 42 -21.89 -7.49 -13.81
N GLY A 43 -21.40 -8.71 -13.59
CA GLY A 43 -19.98 -9.01 -13.43
C GLY A 43 -19.46 -8.56 -12.07
N TYR A 44 -18.25 -8.00 -12.03
CA TYR A 44 -17.62 -7.58 -10.78
C TYR A 44 -17.98 -6.14 -10.42
N ILE A 45 -18.51 -5.95 -9.21
CA ILE A 45 -19.02 -4.68 -8.72
C ILE A 45 -18.26 -4.24 -7.47
N LEU A 46 -17.97 -2.94 -7.40
CA LEU A 46 -17.51 -2.24 -6.21
C LEU A 46 -18.70 -1.51 -5.57
N THR A 47 -18.91 -1.71 -4.28
CA THR A 47 -19.95 -0.97 -3.56
C THR A 47 -19.54 0.47 -3.25
N GLY A 48 -20.53 1.28 -2.84
CA GLY A 48 -20.29 2.51 -2.10
C GLY A 48 -19.63 2.29 -0.73
N VAL A 49 -19.38 3.37 -0.01
CA VAL A 49 -18.76 3.32 1.32
C VAL A 49 -19.81 2.91 2.36
N CYS A 50 -19.52 1.80 3.03
CA CYS A 50 -20.30 1.24 4.12
C CYS A 50 -19.73 1.69 5.46
N PHE A 51 -20.56 1.63 6.51
CA PHE A 51 -20.14 1.81 7.88
C PHE A 51 -20.74 0.73 8.77
N SER A 52 -19.91 -0.02 9.49
CA SER A 52 -20.39 -0.94 10.52
C SER A 52 -19.49 -0.88 11.75
N THR A 53 -20.13 -0.68 12.91
CA THR A 53 -19.51 -0.85 14.24
C THR A 53 -19.69 -2.25 14.77
N GLU A 54 -20.48 -3.09 14.10
CA GLU A 54 -20.82 -4.44 14.53
C GLU A 54 -20.07 -5.46 13.68
N PRO A 55 -18.97 -5.99 14.20
CA PRO A 55 -18.01 -6.71 13.37
C PRO A 55 -18.31 -8.21 13.29
N GLU A 56 -19.53 -8.60 13.68
CA GLU A 56 -20.03 -9.98 13.75
C GLU A 56 -21.27 -10.17 12.85
N GLU A 57 -21.69 -9.15 12.09
CA GLU A 57 -22.78 -9.28 11.12
C GLU A 57 -22.36 -10.18 9.95
N GLU A 58 -23.21 -11.14 9.57
CA GLU A 58 -23.02 -11.98 8.37
C GLU A 58 -23.50 -11.29 7.10
N GLN A 59 -24.27 -10.21 7.25
CA GLN A 59 -24.84 -9.41 6.17
C GLN A 59 -24.43 -7.97 6.40
N PHE A 60 -23.92 -7.34 5.35
CA PHE A 60 -23.56 -5.93 5.41
C PHE A 60 -24.39 -5.21 4.35
N GLY A 61 -25.05 -4.13 4.76
CA GLY A 61 -25.64 -3.20 3.82
C GLY A 61 -24.53 -2.39 3.14
N ALA A 62 -24.59 -2.29 1.82
CA ALA A 62 -23.84 -1.30 1.05
C ALA A 62 -24.75 -0.48 0.15
N PRO A 63 -24.39 0.80 -0.08
CA PRO A 63 -24.87 1.51 -1.24
C PRO A 63 -24.43 0.80 -2.55
N PRO A 64 -25.34 0.67 -3.54
CA PRO A 64 -25.05 -0.07 -4.78
C PRO A 64 -24.08 0.67 -5.72
N ALA A 65 -24.03 2.00 -5.68
CA ALA A 65 -23.13 2.79 -6.50
C ALA A 65 -21.80 3.07 -5.78
N ASP A 66 -20.68 2.99 -6.51
CA ASP A 66 -19.33 3.17 -5.99
C ASP A 66 -19.05 4.59 -5.46
N ASN A 67 -19.81 5.58 -5.88
CA ASN A 67 -19.69 6.96 -5.41
C ASN A 67 -20.63 7.29 -4.24
N SER A 68 -21.49 6.36 -3.83
CA SER A 68 -22.44 6.56 -2.73
C SER A 68 -21.83 6.25 -1.36
N VAL A 69 -22.42 6.83 -0.32
CA VAL A 69 -22.04 6.61 1.09
C VAL A 69 -23.27 6.24 1.92
N TRP A 70 -23.04 5.56 3.05
CA TRP A 70 -24.12 5.12 3.95
C TRP A 70 -24.99 6.24 4.55
N THR A 71 -24.62 7.51 4.37
CA THR A 71 -25.40 8.68 4.83
C THR A 71 -26.29 9.30 3.75
N ASP A 72 -26.24 8.80 2.51
CA ASP A 72 -27.02 9.36 1.40
C ASP A 72 -28.53 9.15 1.61
N GLU A 73 -29.35 10.13 1.21
CA GLU A 73 -30.81 10.05 1.32
C GLU A 73 -31.37 8.85 0.56
N GLY A 74 -32.23 8.06 1.22
CA GLY A 74 -32.81 6.83 0.66
C GLY A 74 -32.10 5.54 1.07
N TYR A 75 -31.00 5.63 1.83
CA TYR A 75 -30.32 4.49 2.43
C TYR A 75 -30.82 4.24 3.86
N GLY A 76 -31.46 3.10 4.09
CA GLY A 76 -31.92 2.64 5.39
C GLY A 76 -32.08 1.12 5.36
N ILE A 77 -31.95 0.46 6.51
CA ILE A 77 -31.94 -1.01 6.71
C ILE A 77 -33.18 -1.73 6.08
N GLU A 78 -34.17 -0.96 5.63
CA GLU A 78 -35.43 -1.43 5.02
C GLU A 78 -35.43 -1.48 3.49
N THR A 79 -34.39 -1.00 2.79
CA THR A 79 -34.32 -1.12 1.32
C THR A 79 -33.63 -2.42 0.91
N GLU A 80 -34.43 -3.32 0.35
CA GLU A 80 -34.06 -4.57 -0.36
C GLU A 80 -33.02 -4.35 -1.48
N HIS A 81 -32.77 -3.09 -1.85
CA HIS A 81 -31.71 -2.62 -2.74
C HIS A 81 -30.48 -2.21 -1.92
N GLY A 82 -29.56 -3.15 -1.65
CA GLY A 82 -28.26 -2.80 -1.06
C GLY A 82 -27.67 -3.82 -0.09
N ILE A 83 -28.36 -4.93 0.22
CA ILE A 83 -27.77 -5.99 1.04
C ILE A 83 -26.91 -6.87 0.14
N PHE A 84 -25.59 -6.81 0.31
CA PHE A 84 -24.67 -7.77 -0.31
C PHE A 84 -24.23 -8.76 0.76
N ASN A 85 -24.39 -10.05 0.48
CA ASN A 85 -23.96 -11.09 1.41
C ASN A 85 -22.42 -11.13 1.40
N ILE A 86 -21.79 -10.81 2.53
CA ILE A 86 -20.34 -10.93 2.67
C ILE A 86 -20.02 -12.38 2.93
N VAL A 87 -19.52 -13.04 1.90
CA VAL A 87 -19.28 -14.47 1.97
C VAL A 87 -17.90 -14.70 2.55
N THR A 88 -17.86 -15.03 3.85
CA THR A 88 -16.79 -15.87 4.38
C THR A 88 -17.19 -17.33 4.17
N SER A 89 -16.51 -18.00 3.24
CA SER A 89 -16.46 -19.47 3.07
C SER A 89 -17.75 -20.26 2.76
N ARG A 90 -18.98 -19.71 2.90
CA ARG A 90 -20.23 -20.44 2.61
C ARG A 90 -21.34 -19.51 2.10
N SER A 91 -21.37 -19.23 0.79
CA SER A 91 -22.57 -18.63 0.19
C SER A 91 -23.63 -19.70 -0.04
N LYS A 92 -24.88 -19.38 0.28
CA LYS A 92 -26.05 -20.22 -0.11
C LYS A 92 -26.48 -19.97 -1.56
N ASP A 93 -26.09 -18.84 -2.15
CA ASP A 93 -26.67 -18.34 -3.41
C ASP A 93 -25.62 -17.88 -4.45
N GLY A 94 -24.36 -18.32 -4.36
CA GLY A 94 -23.34 -18.05 -5.40
C GLY A 94 -22.69 -16.67 -5.38
N TRP A 95 -22.96 -15.84 -4.36
CA TRP A 95 -22.26 -14.57 -4.15
C TRP A 95 -20.84 -14.86 -3.65
N HIS A 96 -19.83 -14.21 -4.23
CA HIS A 96 -18.44 -14.33 -3.80
C HIS A 96 -17.80 -12.94 -3.81
N GLY A 97 -17.31 -12.49 -2.67
CA GLY A 97 -16.70 -11.17 -2.53
C GLY A 97 -15.84 -11.04 -1.29
N PHE A 98 -15.16 -9.90 -1.17
CA PHE A 98 -14.30 -9.58 -0.04
C PHE A 98 -14.46 -8.11 0.35
N LEU A 99 -13.96 -7.80 1.54
CA LEU A 99 -14.01 -6.45 2.09
C LEU A 99 -12.69 -5.72 1.91
N VAL A 100 -12.77 -4.41 1.70
CA VAL A 100 -11.61 -3.52 1.71
C VAL A 100 -11.97 -2.29 2.53
N HIS A 101 -11.15 -1.92 3.52
CA HIS A 101 -11.33 -0.63 4.21
C HIS A 101 -11.30 0.51 3.20
N GLU A 102 -12.13 1.54 3.41
CA GLU A 102 -12.17 2.71 2.51
C GLU A 102 -10.76 3.30 2.33
N ALA A 103 -10.03 3.43 3.44
CA ALA A 103 -8.68 3.96 3.38
C ALA A 103 -7.68 3.07 2.62
N CYS A 104 -7.87 1.75 2.67
CA CYS A 104 -7.05 0.83 1.87
C CYS A 104 -7.41 0.91 0.39
N TRP A 105 -8.70 1.05 0.07
CA TRP A 105 -9.18 1.24 -1.29
C TRP A 105 -8.64 2.54 -1.90
N SER A 106 -8.66 3.67 -1.17
CA SER A 106 -8.10 4.91 -1.71
C SER A 106 -6.59 4.82 -1.91
N LEU A 107 -5.83 4.20 -0.99
CA LEU A 107 -4.38 3.98 -1.19
C LEU A 107 -4.10 3.10 -2.41
N LEU A 108 -4.86 2.01 -2.59
CA LEU A 108 -4.72 1.14 -3.76
C LEU A 108 -5.04 1.90 -5.05
N SER A 109 -6.12 2.68 -5.04
CA SER A 109 -6.53 3.50 -6.19
C SER A 109 -5.46 4.54 -6.53
N THR A 110 -4.90 5.22 -5.53
CA THR A 110 -3.80 6.18 -5.73
C THR A 110 -2.57 5.51 -6.31
N TYR A 111 -2.21 4.31 -5.85
CA TYR A 111 -1.04 3.59 -6.37
C TYR A 111 -1.24 3.16 -7.83
N CYS A 112 -2.43 2.70 -8.19
CA CYS A 112 -2.74 2.19 -9.52
C CYS A 112 -2.90 3.27 -10.59
N GLN A 113 -2.96 4.56 -10.23
CA GLN A 113 -3.10 5.64 -11.21
C GLN A 113 -1.96 5.65 -12.24
N PRO A 114 -2.24 5.96 -13.52
CA PRO A 114 -3.54 6.38 -14.08
C PRO A 114 -4.53 5.24 -14.38
N GLU A 115 -4.11 3.98 -14.28
CA GLU A 115 -4.97 2.83 -14.50
C GLU A 115 -6.04 2.70 -13.41
N SER A 116 -7.22 2.20 -13.79
CA SER A 116 -8.23 1.78 -12.82
C SER A 116 -7.90 0.38 -12.30
N ILE A 117 -8.34 0.07 -11.09
CA ILE A 117 -8.18 -1.27 -10.50
C ILE A 117 -9.09 -2.25 -11.25
N PRO A 118 -8.56 -3.28 -11.92
CA PRO A 118 -9.39 -4.30 -12.57
C PRO A 118 -10.05 -5.19 -11.50
N LEU A 119 -11.36 -5.01 -11.28
CA LEU A 119 -12.11 -5.69 -10.21
C LEU A 119 -12.12 -7.21 -10.36
N GLU A 120 -12.24 -7.72 -11.59
CA GLU A 120 -12.14 -9.15 -11.91
C GLU A 120 -10.79 -9.70 -11.43
N ARG A 121 -9.69 -9.06 -11.85
CA ARG A 121 -8.35 -9.51 -11.50
C ARG A 121 -8.07 -9.40 -10.01
N LEU A 122 -8.56 -8.34 -9.36
CA LEU A 122 -8.50 -8.20 -7.91
C LEU A 122 -9.22 -9.37 -7.22
N HIS A 123 -10.41 -9.74 -7.71
CA HIS A 123 -11.16 -10.86 -7.18
C HIS A 123 -10.46 -12.20 -7.38
N GLU A 124 -9.89 -12.46 -8.55
CA GLU A 124 -9.08 -13.66 -8.80
C GLU A 124 -7.88 -13.76 -7.86
N VAL A 125 -7.11 -12.67 -7.74
CA VAL A 125 -5.90 -12.62 -6.90
C VAL A 125 -6.29 -12.84 -5.45
N CYS A 126 -7.27 -12.10 -4.93
CA CYS A 126 -7.77 -12.29 -3.58
C CYS A 126 -8.30 -13.72 -3.39
N SER A 127 -9.13 -14.25 -4.28
CA SER A 127 -9.69 -15.61 -4.15
C SER A 127 -8.62 -16.70 -4.14
N SER A 128 -7.56 -16.56 -4.95
CA SER A 128 -6.43 -17.51 -4.99
C SER A 128 -5.62 -17.54 -3.68
N ILE A 129 -5.69 -16.46 -2.92
CA ILE A 129 -4.96 -16.26 -1.68
C ILE A 129 -5.75 -16.77 -0.46
N HIS A 130 -7.09 -16.83 -0.54
CA HIS A 130 -7.98 -17.14 0.59
C HIS A 130 -8.19 -18.66 0.85
N ILE A 131 -7.35 -19.53 0.31
CA ILE A 131 -7.59 -21.00 0.26
C ILE A 131 -7.71 -21.68 1.64
N ASN A 132 -7.24 -21.08 2.75
CA ASN A 132 -7.23 -21.75 4.07
C ASN A 132 -7.84 -20.95 5.24
N GLY A 133 -8.75 -20.00 4.99
CA GLY A 133 -9.47 -19.29 6.06
C GLY A 133 -8.58 -18.42 6.97
N THR A 134 -7.31 -18.30 6.63
CA THR A 134 -6.36 -17.34 7.18
C THR A 134 -6.01 -16.42 6.02
N ILE A 135 -6.53 -15.20 6.06
CA ILE A 135 -6.00 -14.13 5.20
C ILE A 135 -4.52 -14.06 5.52
N LEU A 136 -3.70 -14.05 4.47
CA LEU A 136 -2.25 -13.95 4.48
C LEU A 136 -1.73 -13.40 5.81
N ASN A 137 -0.80 -14.12 6.41
CA ASN A 137 0.09 -13.56 7.42
C ASN A 137 0.97 -12.47 6.75
N TRP A 138 0.35 -11.39 6.26
CA TRP A 138 0.97 -10.13 5.85
C TRP A 138 1.65 -9.43 7.03
N VAL A 139 1.66 -10.06 8.20
CA VAL A 139 2.51 -9.67 9.32
C VAL A 139 3.95 -9.95 8.88
N PRO A 140 4.77 -8.92 8.63
CA PRO A 140 6.21 -9.17 8.51
C PRO A 140 6.69 -9.82 9.82
N PRO A 141 7.81 -10.54 9.83
CA PRO A 141 8.32 -11.27 11.01
C PRO A 141 8.58 -10.41 12.26
N ALA A 142 8.25 -9.11 12.24
CA ALA A 142 8.17 -8.24 13.41
C ALA A 142 6.87 -8.42 14.24
N ALA A 143 6.15 -9.54 14.10
CA ALA A 143 4.95 -9.88 14.86
C ALA A 143 5.17 -10.04 16.38
N GLU A 144 6.41 -9.99 16.86
CA GLU A 144 6.75 -9.94 18.28
C GLU A 144 6.82 -8.50 18.82
N ASP A 145 6.71 -7.48 17.96
CA ASP A 145 6.77 -6.08 18.35
C ASP A 145 5.36 -5.53 18.61
N VAL A 146 5.06 -5.25 19.88
CA VAL A 146 3.79 -4.65 20.35
C VAL A 146 3.45 -3.37 19.56
N ILE A 147 4.48 -2.65 19.12
CA ILE A 147 4.37 -1.41 18.34
C ILE A 147 3.79 -1.66 16.94
N GLY A 148 4.06 -2.81 16.33
CA GLY A 148 3.52 -3.19 15.01
C GLY A 148 2.01 -3.42 15.06
N LEU A 149 1.53 -3.99 16.17
CA LEU A 149 0.09 -4.22 16.39
C LEU A 149 -0.64 -2.90 16.66
N GLU A 150 -0.06 -2.01 17.48
CA GLU A 150 -0.63 -0.67 17.76
C GLU A 150 -0.73 0.17 16.48
N THR A 151 0.34 0.19 15.68
CA THR A 151 0.40 0.91 14.40
C THR A 151 -0.77 0.55 13.48
N ALA A 152 -1.17 -0.73 13.43
CA ALA A 152 -2.18 -1.22 12.51
C ALA A 152 -3.57 -0.62 12.72
N PHE A 153 -3.86 -0.05 13.90
CA PHE A 153 -5.16 0.54 14.23
C PHE A 153 -5.30 2.02 13.85
N HIS A 154 -4.20 2.71 13.56
CA HIS A 154 -4.25 4.14 13.22
C HIS A 154 -4.60 4.39 11.76
N ASN A 155 -5.47 5.36 11.51
CA ASN A 155 -5.93 5.71 10.17
C ASN A 155 -4.76 6.06 9.22
N PRO A 156 -4.53 5.25 8.15
CA PRO A 156 -3.42 5.46 7.25
C PRO A 156 -3.63 6.66 6.31
N LEU A 157 -4.84 7.22 6.17
CA LEU A 157 -5.15 8.32 5.27
C LEU A 157 -5.36 9.68 5.97
N ARG A 158 -4.84 9.88 7.19
CA ARG A 158 -4.89 11.22 7.81
C ARG A 158 -4.05 12.23 7.02
N ALA A 159 -4.71 12.94 6.11
CA ALA A 159 -4.09 13.95 5.25
C ALA A 159 -3.42 15.09 6.04
N SER A 160 -3.90 15.38 7.26
CA SER A 160 -3.29 16.36 8.15
C SER A 160 -1.87 15.95 8.59
N GLU A 161 -1.61 14.67 8.85
CA GLU A 161 -0.28 14.20 9.27
C GLU A 161 0.75 14.38 8.14
N ALA A 162 0.38 13.98 6.92
CA ALA A 162 1.22 14.17 5.73
C ALA A 162 1.47 15.66 5.44
N ARG A 163 0.42 16.49 5.44
CA ARG A 163 0.54 17.94 5.23
C ARG A 163 1.39 18.62 6.30
N ASN A 164 1.19 18.26 7.57
CA ASN A 164 1.99 18.80 8.67
C ASN A 164 3.47 18.46 8.49
N LEU A 165 3.79 17.26 8.01
CA LEU A 165 5.16 16.85 7.71
C LEU A 165 5.77 17.66 6.56
N LEU A 166 5.01 17.91 5.51
CA LEU A 166 5.43 18.71 4.34
C LEU A 166 5.62 20.19 4.69
N ASN A 167 4.80 20.74 5.59
CA ASN A 167 4.84 22.15 5.99
C ASN A 167 5.94 22.49 7.01
N GLN A 168 6.65 21.50 7.55
CA GLN A 168 7.75 21.76 8.48
C GLN A 168 8.95 22.37 7.76
N GLU A 169 9.56 23.40 8.36
CA GLU A 169 10.76 24.05 7.81
C GLU A 169 11.91 23.06 7.54
N PRO A 170 12.67 23.23 6.43
CA PRO A 170 13.78 22.36 6.11
C PRO A 170 14.80 22.25 7.25
N GLU A 171 15.20 21.02 7.59
CA GLU A 171 16.29 20.84 8.55
C GLU A 171 17.61 21.15 7.85
N SER A 172 18.26 22.24 8.28
CA SER A 172 19.63 22.55 7.88
C SER A 172 20.55 21.37 8.16
N PRO A 173 21.39 20.94 7.20
CA PRO A 173 22.42 19.97 7.47
C PRO A 173 23.24 20.42 8.68
N ARG A 174 23.42 19.54 9.67
CA ARG A 174 24.52 19.74 10.61
C ARG A 174 25.79 19.68 9.76
N LEU A 175 26.46 20.81 9.59
CA LEU A 175 27.81 20.86 9.05
C LEU A 175 28.65 20.03 10.01
N ILE A 176 28.94 18.78 9.64
CA ILE A 176 30.00 18.04 10.30
C ILE A 176 31.27 18.73 9.84
N ALA A 177 31.79 19.61 10.69
CA ALA A 177 33.16 20.07 10.56
C ALA A 177 34.05 18.82 10.52
N ASP A 178 34.91 18.77 9.51
CA ASP A 178 35.99 17.80 9.38
C ASP A 178 35.56 16.34 9.30
N ILE A 179 35.08 15.93 8.11
CA ILE A 179 35.32 14.54 7.69
C ILE A 179 36.84 14.45 7.43
N PRO A 180 37.59 13.58 8.13
CA PRO A 180 39.01 13.40 7.85
C PRO A 180 39.17 13.10 6.37
N ASN A 181 40.05 13.84 5.69
CA ASN A 181 40.38 13.62 4.28
C ASN A 181 40.73 12.13 4.08
N PRO A 182 39.84 11.30 3.51
CA PRO A 182 40.13 9.90 3.32
C PRO A 182 41.26 9.86 2.28
N GLN A 183 42.41 9.28 2.65
CA GLN A 183 43.53 9.15 1.73
C GLN A 183 42.99 8.54 0.43
N LYS A 184 43.29 9.16 -0.73
CA LYS A 184 43.04 8.58 -2.05
C LYS A 184 43.55 7.15 -2.03
N SER A 185 42.66 6.17 -1.90
CA SER A 185 43.03 4.79 -2.07
C SER A 185 43.33 4.63 -3.55
N ALA A 186 44.61 4.50 -3.87
CA ALA A 186 45.09 4.20 -5.21
C ALA A 186 44.54 2.81 -5.59
N GLY A 187 43.31 2.76 -6.10
CA GLY A 187 42.66 1.49 -6.45
C GLY A 187 41.14 1.52 -6.59
N ASN A 188 40.43 2.56 -6.16
CA ASN A 188 38.97 2.55 -6.27
C ASN A 188 38.50 2.87 -7.71
N ARG A 189 38.08 1.83 -8.46
CA ARG A 189 37.61 1.97 -9.85
C ARG A 189 36.35 2.83 -9.98
N LEU A 190 35.57 2.97 -8.91
CA LEU A 190 34.39 3.84 -8.88
C LEU A 190 34.76 5.33 -9.03
N ASP A 191 35.96 5.72 -8.60
CA ASP A 191 36.46 7.09 -8.80
C ASP A 191 36.84 7.40 -10.25
N GLN A 192 36.89 6.38 -11.11
CA GLN A 192 37.18 6.51 -12.54
C GLN A 192 35.90 6.56 -13.39
N LEU A 193 34.74 6.31 -12.80
CA LEU A 193 33.48 6.38 -13.51
C LEU A 193 33.08 7.84 -13.74
N PRO A 194 32.48 8.18 -14.90
CA PRO A 194 31.77 9.42 -15.09
C PRO A 194 30.70 9.62 -14.01
N GLN A 195 30.48 10.88 -13.62
CA GLN A 195 29.56 11.21 -12.53
C GLN A 195 28.14 10.72 -12.84
N GLU A 196 27.73 10.76 -14.11
CA GLU A 196 26.42 10.32 -14.56
C GLU A 196 26.14 8.84 -14.23
N LEU A 197 27.16 7.98 -14.35
CA LEU A 197 27.03 6.56 -13.99
C LEU A 197 26.96 6.37 -12.48
N VAL A 198 27.73 7.15 -11.72
CA VAL A 198 27.65 7.13 -10.25
C VAL A 198 26.27 7.60 -9.78
N ASP A 199 25.69 8.60 -10.43
CA ASP A 199 24.36 9.12 -10.14
C ASP A 199 23.27 8.08 -10.43
N MET A 200 23.38 7.37 -11.57
CA MET A 200 22.49 6.26 -11.89
C MET A 200 22.59 5.14 -10.85
N ILE A 201 23.81 4.68 -10.53
CA ILE A 201 24.03 3.66 -9.51
C ILE A 201 23.46 4.11 -8.17
N ALA A 202 23.72 5.36 -7.76
CA ALA A 202 23.21 5.88 -6.49
C ALA A 202 21.68 5.83 -6.42
N LYS A 203 20.99 6.22 -7.49
CA LYS A 203 19.52 6.23 -7.56
C LYS A 203 18.91 4.83 -7.39
N GLU A 204 19.60 3.79 -7.86
CA GLU A 204 19.17 2.39 -7.71
C GLU A 204 19.43 1.81 -6.30
N LEU A 205 20.35 2.38 -5.52
CA LEU A 205 20.67 1.88 -4.19
C LEU A 205 19.62 2.29 -3.14
N PRO A 206 19.23 1.41 -2.20
CA PRO A 206 18.48 1.80 -1.00
C PRO A 206 19.19 2.93 -0.23
N THR A 207 18.43 3.75 0.51
CA THR A 207 18.98 4.94 1.19
C THR A 207 20.10 4.53 2.15
N GLN A 208 19.92 3.43 2.88
CA GLN A 208 20.91 2.93 3.82
C GLN A 208 22.22 2.54 3.13
N ASP A 209 22.13 1.84 2.00
CA ASP A 209 23.30 1.39 1.24
C ASP A 209 24.03 2.56 0.57
N PHE A 210 23.28 3.54 0.06
CA PHE A 210 23.87 4.79 -0.41
C PHE A 210 24.65 5.53 0.70
N LEU A 211 24.08 5.64 1.90
CA LEU A 211 24.75 6.28 3.03
C LEU A 211 26.02 5.52 3.45
N ASN A 212 25.97 4.18 3.45
CA ASN A 212 27.13 3.33 3.71
C ASN A 212 28.19 3.47 2.60
N ALA A 213 27.78 3.50 1.33
CA ALA A 213 28.66 3.70 0.18
C ALA A 213 29.37 5.05 0.25
N ARG A 214 28.71 6.10 0.76
CA ARG A 214 29.34 7.42 0.99
C ARG A 214 30.47 7.35 2.03
N LEU A 215 30.35 6.49 3.03
CA LEU A 215 31.42 6.26 4.00
C LEU A 215 32.59 5.46 3.41
N ALA A 216 32.30 4.58 2.44
CA ALA A 216 33.29 3.72 1.80
C ALA A 216 34.05 4.39 0.65
N THR A 217 33.40 5.27 -0.12
CA THR A 217 34.03 5.95 -1.26
C THR A 217 33.53 7.39 -1.47
N ARG A 218 34.45 8.24 -1.96
CA ARG A 218 34.19 9.65 -2.26
C ARG A 218 33.31 9.87 -3.48
N SER A 219 33.23 8.89 -4.40
CA SER A 219 32.46 9.03 -5.64
C SER A 219 30.98 9.33 -5.35
N PHE A 220 30.42 8.84 -4.24
CA PHE A 220 29.04 9.09 -3.82
C PHE A 220 28.83 10.38 -2.99
N TRP A 221 29.88 11.13 -2.65
CA TRP A 221 29.74 12.34 -1.83
C TRP A 221 28.88 13.44 -2.46
N PRO A 222 29.05 13.78 -3.76
CA PRO A 222 28.24 14.82 -4.39
C PRO A 222 26.73 14.53 -4.33
N MET A 223 26.36 13.25 -4.44
CA MET A 223 24.96 12.81 -4.41
C MET A 223 24.25 13.08 -3.09
N PHE A 224 24.98 13.24 -1.99
CA PHE A 224 24.37 13.57 -0.71
C PHE A 224 23.68 14.93 -0.71
N HIS A 225 24.10 15.85 -1.58
CA HIS A 225 23.52 17.18 -1.73
C HIS A 225 22.58 17.27 -2.96
N SER A 226 22.42 16.19 -3.72
CA SER A 226 21.58 16.16 -4.91
C SER A 226 20.10 16.03 -4.55
N GLN A 227 19.32 17.07 -4.86
CA GLN A 227 17.86 17.01 -4.71
C GLN A 227 17.23 15.97 -5.66
N SER A 228 17.81 15.72 -6.83
CA SER A 228 17.34 14.68 -7.76
C SER A 228 17.50 13.27 -7.17
N PHE A 229 18.60 13.00 -6.45
CA PHE A 229 18.79 11.74 -5.74
C PHE A 229 17.72 11.56 -4.67
N TRP A 230 17.50 12.55 -3.81
CA TRP A 230 16.52 12.43 -2.73
C TRP A 230 15.07 12.39 -3.23
N PHE A 231 14.76 13.11 -4.31
CA PHE A 231 13.48 13.06 -5.00
C PHE A 231 13.17 11.65 -5.52
N SER A 232 14.17 10.91 -6.02
CA SER A 232 13.99 9.52 -6.50
C SER A 232 13.40 8.57 -5.46
N ARG A 233 13.45 8.94 -4.18
CA ARG A 233 12.88 8.15 -3.09
C ARG A 233 11.37 8.28 -2.99
N PHE A 234 10.78 9.35 -3.55
CA PHE A 234 9.36 9.68 -3.42
C PHE A 234 8.55 9.39 -4.69
N ILE A 235 9.22 9.18 -5.82
CA ILE A 235 8.54 8.75 -7.06
C ILE A 235 8.08 7.29 -6.96
N ALA A 236 7.24 6.85 -7.90
CA ALA A 236 6.76 5.48 -7.99
C ALA A 236 7.91 4.46 -7.89
N GLY A 237 7.72 3.42 -7.06
CA GLY A 237 8.76 2.42 -6.75
C GLY A 237 9.81 2.86 -5.72
N GLY A 238 9.86 4.14 -5.34
CA GLY A 238 10.79 4.65 -4.33
C GLY A 238 10.41 4.28 -2.89
N GLU A 239 11.40 4.26 -2.00
CA GLU A 239 11.30 3.91 -0.57
C GLU A 239 10.26 4.73 0.23
N ARG A 240 9.86 5.89 -0.30
CA ARG A 240 8.96 6.88 0.30
C ARG A 240 7.80 7.26 -0.63
N SER A 241 7.53 6.44 -1.65
CA SER A 241 6.39 6.62 -2.56
C SER A 241 5.03 6.65 -1.84
N TRP A 242 4.95 6.12 -0.62
CA TRP A 242 3.78 6.20 0.26
C TRP A 242 3.42 7.62 0.70
N LEU A 243 4.32 8.61 0.53
CA LEU A 243 4.06 10.03 0.75
C LEU A 243 3.83 10.72 -0.61
N PHE A 244 2.82 10.27 -1.34
CA PHE A 244 2.51 10.75 -2.69
C PHE A 244 2.13 12.24 -2.72
N GLU A 245 1.61 12.81 -1.62
CA GLU A 245 1.29 14.24 -1.53
C GLU A 245 2.54 15.14 -1.67
N ALA A 246 3.74 14.59 -1.45
CA ALA A 246 4.98 15.32 -1.64
C ALA A 246 5.20 15.71 -3.12
N LEU A 247 4.68 14.92 -4.06
CA LEU A 247 4.84 15.17 -5.50
C LEU A 247 4.05 16.41 -5.94
N ASP A 248 2.89 16.66 -5.33
CA ASP A 248 2.10 17.88 -5.59
C ASP A 248 2.82 19.15 -5.08
N ALA A 249 3.62 19.01 -4.02
CA ALA A 249 4.36 20.11 -3.38
C ALA A 249 5.78 20.29 -3.93
N HIS A 250 6.14 19.64 -5.04
CA HIS A 250 7.54 19.42 -5.44
C HIS A 250 8.43 20.68 -5.52
N GLU A 251 7.88 21.83 -5.90
CA GLU A 251 8.65 23.07 -6.09
C GLU A 251 9.23 23.64 -4.78
N ASN A 252 8.61 23.34 -3.63
CA ASN A 252 8.97 23.94 -2.33
C ASN A 252 9.57 22.93 -1.34
N VAL A 253 9.86 21.70 -1.78
CA VAL A 253 10.29 20.61 -0.91
C VAL A 253 11.81 20.44 -0.96
N ASP A 254 12.46 20.55 0.20
CA ASP A 254 13.80 19.99 0.39
C ASP A 254 13.67 18.47 0.61
N TRP A 255 13.91 17.70 -0.45
CA TRP A 255 13.75 16.25 -0.49
C TRP A 255 14.67 15.52 0.48
N ARG A 256 15.86 16.07 0.72
CA ARG A 256 16.81 15.52 1.68
C ARG A 256 16.30 15.68 3.10
N SER A 257 15.87 16.89 3.44
CA SER A 257 15.25 17.19 4.74
C SER A 257 14.02 16.32 4.95
N LEU A 258 13.15 16.20 3.94
CA LEU A 258 11.97 15.35 4.00
C LEU A 258 12.33 13.86 4.18
N CYS A 259 13.36 13.35 3.49
CA CYS A 259 13.86 11.98 3.68
C CYS A 259 14.28 11.71 5.13
N ARG A 260 14.90 12.69 5.78
CA ARG A 260 15.33 12.61 7.18
C ARG A 260 14.16 12.68 8.15
N LYS A 261 13.15 13.50 7.86
CA LYS A 261 11.92 13.59 8.67
C LYS A 261 11.04 12.35 8.56
N THR A 262 11.12 11.66 7.43
CA THR A 262 10.40 10.40 7.15
C THR A 262 11.15 9.14 7.60
N ASN A 263 12.18 9.27 8.44
CA ASN A 263 12.81 8.11 9.09
C ASN A 263 11.81 7.44 10.05
N GLU A 264 11.85 6.11 10.16
CA GLU A 264 10.89 5.31 10.93
C GLU A 264 10.65 5.82 12.35
N SER A 265 11.72 6.16 13.06
CA SER A 265 11.65 6.65 14.44
C SER A 265 10.91 7.99 14.60
N ARG A 266 10.69 8.72 13.51
CA ARG A 266 10.04 10.03 13.48
C ARG A 266 8.61 9.99 12.90
N LEU A 267 8.22 8.87 12.31
CA LEU A 267 6.87 8.71 11.77
C LEU A 267 5.85 8.56 12.89
N THR A 268 4.71 9.22 12.72
CA THR A 268 3.48 8.97 13.49
C THR A 268 2.97 7.56 13.20
N LEU A 269 2.15 7.01 14.10
CA LEU A 269 1.58 5.67 13.93
C LEU A 269 0.71 5.58 12.66
N GLY A 270 -0.03 6.64 12.31
CA GLY A 270 -0.80 6.71 11.06
C GLY A 270 0.07 6.60 9.81
N LEU A 271 1.16 7.36 9.74
CA LEU A 271 2.10 7.30 8.60
C LEU A 271 2.88 5.98 8.54
N ARG A 272 3.20 5.36 9.68
CA ARG A 272 3.78 4.00 9.69
C ARG A 272 2.79 2.98 9.15
N ASN A 273 1.50 3.07 9.52
CA ASN A 273 0.48 2.19 8.97
C ASN A 273 0.29 2.41 7.46
N ARG A 274 0.30 3.66 7.02
CA ARG A 274 0.28 4.00 5.59
C ARG A 274 1.45 3.35 4.86
N LYS A 275 2.69 3.51 5.35
CA LYS A 275 3.89 2.90 4.76
C LYS A 275 3.76 1.38 4.68
N ARG A 276 3.26 0.73 5.74
CA ARG A 276 3.00 -0.72 5.76
C ARG A 276 2.01 -1.13 4.66
N ILE A 277 0.84 -0.49 4.63
CA ILE A 277 -0.22 -0.82 3.66
C ILE A 277 0.24 -0.53 2.23
N TRP A 278 0.95 0.56 2.02
CA TRP A 278 1.54 0.91 0.72
C TRP A 278 2.56 -0.13 0.25
N GLY A 279 3.38 -0.66 1.16
CA GLY A 279 4.29 -1.77 0.84
C GLY A 279 3.54 -3.03 0.38
N ILE A 280 2.43 -3.37 1.06
CA ILE A 280 1.56 -4.48 0.63
C ILE A 280 0.96 -4.22 -0.76
N ILE A 281 0.48 -2.99 -1.00
CA ILE A 281 -0.06 -2.58 -2.29
C ILE A 281 0.99 -2.66 -3.39
N ALA A 282 2.23 -2.24 -3.12
CA ALA A 282 3.33 -2.28 -4.09
C ALA A 282 3.66 -3.72 -4.53
N GLU A 283 3.53 -4.69 -3.63
CA GLU A 283 3.66 -6.12 -3.96
C GLU A 283 2.43 -6.67 -4.70
N LEU A 284 1.23 -6.19 -4.36
CA LEU A 284 -0.03 -6.65 -4.97
C LEU A 284 -0.24 -6.09 -6.39
N ALA A 285 0.04 -4.82 -6.61
CA ALA A 285 -0.30 -4.09 -7.83
C ALA A 285 0.27 -4.70 -9.13
N PRO A 286 1.50 -5.24 -9.18
CA PRO A 286 2.00 -5.93 -10.37
C PRO A 286 1.18 -7.16 -10.79
N PHE A 287 0.44 -7.78 -9.87
CA PHE A 287 -0.46 -8.89 -10.20
C PHE A 287 -1.82 -8.42 -10.69
N LEU A 288 -2.24 -7.23 -10.27
CA LEU A 288 -3.49 -6.59 -10.68
C LEU A 288 -3.36 -5.98 -12.07
N LEU A 289 -2.25 -5.30 -12.36
CA LEU A 289 -2.06 -4.50 -13.58
C LEU A 289 -1.48 -5.30 -14.75
N ARG A 290 -1.11 -6.58 -14.57
CA ARG A 290 -0.78 -7.45 -15.70
C ARG A 290 -2.04 -7.68 -16.52
N SER A 291 -2.00 -7.32 -17.81
CA SER A 291 -3.07 -7.68 -18.73
C SER A 291 -3.20 -9.21 -18.78
N SER A 292 -4.44 -9.70 -18.82
CA SER A 292 -4.77 -11.11 -19.07
C SER A 292 -4.49 -11.50 -20.54
N GLN A 293 -3.31 -11.14 -21.07
CA GLN A 293 -2.84 -11.54 -22.38
C GLN A 293 -1.65 -12.50 -22.25
N GLU A 294 -1.96 -13.75 -21.90
CA GLU A 294 -1.38 -14.87 -22.64
C GLU A 294 -2.52 -15.80 -23.07
N PRO A 295 -2.88 -15.87 -24.36
CA PRO A 295 -3.65 -16.99 -24.85
C PRO A 295 -2.81 -18.25 -24.65
N SER A 296 -3.36 -19.21 -23.91
CA SER A 296 -2.86 -20.57 -23.75
C SER A 296 -2.51 -21.20 -25.10
N SER A 297 -1.28 -20.98 -25.56
CA SER A 297 -0.69 -21.71 -26.68
C SER A 297 -0.03 -22.94 -26.08
N GLN A 298 -0.85 -23.90 -25.66
CA GLN A 298 -0.35 -25.26 -25.52
C GLN A 298 0.04 -25.73 -26.93
N PRO A 299 1.29 -26.15 -27.19
CA PRO A 299 1.57 -26.93 -28.38
C PRO A 299 0.86 -28.26 -28.19
N SER A 300 -0.08 -28.58 -29.08
CA SER A 300 -0.71 -29.88 -29.18
C SER A 300 0.36 -30.94 -29.40
N LEU A 301 0.70 -31.69 -28.35
CA LEU A 301 1.47 -32.93 -28.42
C LEU A 301 0.58 -34.06 -28.95
N LEU A 302 0.14 -33.94 -30.19
CA LEU A 302 -0.45 -35.00 -30.99
C LEU A 302 0.01 -34.76 -32.43
N GLU A 303 1.13 -35.39 -32.79
CA GLU A 303 1.46 -35.95 -34.11
C GLU A 303 2.97 -36.20 -34.22
N ALA A 304 3.42 -37.25 -33.54
CA ALA A 304 4.68 -37.92 -33.85
C ALA A 304 4.50 -39.42 -33.59
N GLY A 305 3.54 -40.01 -34.31
CA GLY A 305 3.32 -41.44 -34.40
C GLY A 305 3.20 -41.81 -35.87
N GLY A 306 4.33 -41.91 -36.56
CA GLY A 306 4.42 -42.22 -37.98
C GLY A 306 5.77 -42.84 -38.31
N LEU A 307 5.99 -44.05 -37.79
CA LEU A 307 7.01 -44.98 -38.27
C LEU A 307 6.33 -46.34 -38.45
N GLU A 308 5.85 -46.58 -39.67
CA GLU A 308 5.86 -47.88 -40.34
C GLU A 308 6.25 -47.67 -41.80
#